data_AF-A0AAD4M4Q9-F1
#
_entry.id   AF-A0AAD4M4Q9-F1
#
_cell.length_a   1.000
_cell.length_b   1.000
_cell.length_c   1.000
_cell.angle_alpha   90.00
_cell.angle_beta   90.00
_cell.angle_gamma   90.00
#
_symmetry.space_group_name_H-M   'P 1'
#
loop_
_entity.id
_entity.type
_entity.pdbx_description
1 polymer ?
#
loop_
_entity_poly.entity_id
_entity_poly.type
_entity_poly.pdbx_seq_one_letter_code
_entity_poly.pdbx_strand_id
1 'polypeptide(L)'
;MDYRVSFKKSEERERVLRHHLSLLREDVSWCSNAADAILLCHARFAYLMAQRIDDASRSWLKGLKYGSDTTRLANDINKASRALSQHITQMQGNLSMFVSALEKLEVRKKRSTARRILGWLKYLFNALASIFALGSFVSPFLHSVAPGLSMIAPAASTLWKAAAAFCGTASEIREGKESESIDSVLLFLKETVPREAQTAQKSLARFDEALVVMGLEARMKTGRRVVLRGPDLAIVAEEWRKVAKQYQSMLPDEEEEDVNK
;
A
#
# COMPACT_ATOMS: atom_id res chain seq x y z
N MET A 1 -44.13 22.05 16.42
CA MET A 1 -42.92 22.90 16.50
C MET A 1 -41.60 22.07 16.49
N ASP A 2 -41.58 20.84 15.96
CA ASP A 2 -40.42 19.91 16.09
C ASP A 2 -39.38 19.91 14.96
N TYR A 3 -39.65 20.61 13.85
CA TYR A 3 -38.75 20.56 12.68
C TYR A 3 -37.37 21.19 12.93
N ARG A 4 -37.27 22.25 13.76
CA ARG A 4 -35.99 22.93 14.05
C ARG A 4 -35.04 22.08 14.90
N VAL A 5 -35.56 21.28 15.84
CA VAL A 5 -34.73 20.43 16.73
C VAL A 5 -34.18 19.23 15.96
N SER A 6 -34.99 18.64 15.07
CA SER A 6 -34.58 17.55 14.17
C SER A 6 -33.48 17.99 13.20
N PHE A 7 -33.58 19.20 12.63
CA PHE A 7 -32.60 19.72 11.67
C PHE A 7 -31.22 19.95 12.31
N LYS A 8 -31.16 20.58 13.50
CA LYS A 8 -29.90 20.80 14.23
C LYS A 8 -29.18 19.50 14.59
N LYS A 9 -29.91 18.46 15.02
CA LYS A 9 -29.33 17.14 15.33
C LYS A 9 -28.79 16.43 14.09
N SER A 10 -29.45 16.58 12.93
CA SER A 10 -28.99 16.04 11.66
C SER A 10 -27.68 16.68 11.21
N GLU A 11 -27.57 18.00 11.34
CA GLU A 11 -26.39 18.76 10.93
C GLU A 11 -25.17 18.46 11.83
N GLU A 12 -25.39 18.31 13.14
CA GLU A 12 -24.33 17.92 14.09
C GLU A 12 -23.76 16.53 13.74
N ARG A 13 -24.63 15.56 13.48
CA ARG A 13 -24.21 14.21 13.08
C ARG A 13 -23.44 14.21 11.76
N GLU A 14 -23.85 15.04 10.80
CA GLU A 14 -23.13 15.21 9.54
C GLU A 14 -21.76 15.86 9.74
N ARG A 15 -21.62 16.80 10.70
CA ARG A 15 -20.30 17.36 11.06
C ARG A 15 -19.38 16.30 11.64
N VAL A 16 -19.88 15.44 12.53
CA VAL A 16 -19.11 14.30 13.08
C VAL A 16 -18.65 13.35 11.96
N LEU A 17 -19.53 13.01 11.00
CA LEU A 17 -19.14 12.19 9.84
C LEU A 17 -18.04 12.84 9.01
N ARG A 18 -18.14 14.14 8.73
CA ARG A 18 -17.12 14.87 7.97
C ARG A 18 -15.77 14.88 8.68
N HIS A 19 -15.79 15.01 10.01
CA HIS A 19 -14.59 14.93 10.81
C HIS A 19 -13.92 13.56 10.72
N HIS A 20 -14.66 12.46 10.89
CA HIS A 20 -14.07 11.12 10.72
C HIS A 20 -13.60 10.86 9.28
N LEU A 21 -14.30 11.40 8.28
CA LEU A 21 -13.86 11.33 6.89
C LEU A 21 -12.55 12.10 6.65
N SER A 22 -12.35 13.26 7.27
CA SER A 22 -11.09 14.00 7.14
C SER A 22 -9.93 13.22 7.77
N LEU A 23 -10.14 12.64 8.95
CA LEU A 23 -9.15 11.75 9.58
C LEU A 23 -8.79 10.56 8.68
N LEU A 24 -9.78 9.91 8.07
CA LEU A 24 -9.55 8.81 7.14
C LEU A 24 -8.75 9.24 5.90
N ARG A 25 -8.98 10.45 5.39
CA ARG A 25 -8.19 10.98 4.27
C ARG A 25 -6.75 11.25 4.66
N GLU A 26 -6.53 11.81 5.85
CA GLU A 26 -5.19 11.99 6.40
C GLU A 26 -4.49 10.64 6.54
N ASP A 27 -5.13 9.64 7.16
CA ASP A 27 -4.56 8.30 7.33
C ASP A 27 -4.19 7.65 5.99
N VAL A 28 -5.03 7.83 4.96
CA VAL A 28 -4.75 7.35 3.60
C VAL A 28 -3.52 8.04 3.02
N SER A 29 -3.39 9.36 3.18
CA SER A 29 -2.18 10.08 2.75
C SER A 29 -0.94 9.58 3.47
N TRP A 30 -1.00 9.37 4.80
CA TRP A 30 0.10 8.80 5.57
C TRP A 30 0.48 7.39 5.11
N CYS A 31 -0.52 6.54 4.83
CA CYS A 31 -0.30 5.20 4.29
C CYS A 31 0.34 5.24 2.90
N SER A 32 -0.11 6.15 2.03
CA SER A 32 0.48 6.35 0.69
C SER A 32 1.94 6.75 0.80
N ASN A 33 2.26 7.78 1.59
CA ASN A 33 3.63 8.24 1.77
C ASN A 33 4.56 7.14 2.32
N ALA A 34 4.06 6.33 3.25
CA ALA A 34 4.81 5.19 3.78
C ALA A 34 5.01 4.08 2.73
N ALA A 35 4.00 3.80 1.90
CA ALA A 35 4.12 2.86 0.79
C ALA A 35 5.11 3.36 -0.27
N ASP A 36 5.07 4.64 -0.63
CA ASP A 36 6.02 5.26 -1.57
C ASP A 36 7.45 5.19 -1.02
N ALA A 37 7.65 5.44 0.28
CA ALA A 37 8.95 5.27 0.93
C ALA A 37 9.46 3.83 0.85
N ILE A 38 8.59 2.83 1.03
CA ILE A 38 8.94 1.41 0.88
C ILE A 38 9.37 1.13 -0.56
N LEU A 39 8.58 1.55 -1.55
CA LEU A 39 8.86 1.36 -2.98
C LEU A 39 10.18 2.00 -3.41
N LEU A 40 10.42 3.25 -2.99
CA LEU A 40 11.65 3.97 -3.26
C LEU A 40 12.86 3.22 -2.69
N CYS A 41 12.74 2.72 -1.47
CA CYS A 41 13.83 1.95 -0.87
C CYS A 41 14.03 0.60 -1.58
N HIS A 42 12.97 -0.07 -2.06
CA HIS A 42 13.09 -1.26 -2.90
C HIS A 42 13.77 -0.96 -4.24
N ALA A 43 13.43 0.14 -4.90
CA ALA A 43 14.06 0.58 -6.14
C ALA A 43 15.57 0.83 -5.92
N ARG A 44 15.92 1.56 -4.87
CA ARG A 44 17.31 1.84 -4.48
C ARG A 44 18.07 0.56 -4.13
N PHE A 45 17.45 -0.33 -3.38
CA PHE A 45 18.02 -1.63 -3.05
C PHE A 45 18.31 -2.46 -4.30
N ALA A 46 17.35 -2.52 -5.22
CA ALA A 46 17.50 -3.26 -6.47
C ALA A 46 18.61 -2.68 -7.36
N TYR A 47 18.68 -1.35 -7.48
CA TYR A 47 19.76 -0.66 -8.20
C TYR A 47 21.13 -0.97 -7.60
N LEU A 48 21.24 -0.90 -6.26
CA LEU A 48 22.47 -1.18 -5.55
C LEU A 48 22.92 -2.64 -5.73
N MET A 49 21.98 -3.59 -5.75
CA MET A 49 22.28 -4.99 -6.06
C MET A 49 22.76 -5.16 -7.50
N ALA A 50 22.11 -4.52 -8.48
CA ALA A 50 22.56 -4.54 -9.87
C ALA A 50 24.00 -4.02 -10.00
N GLN A 51 24.32 -2.90 -9.36
CA GLN A 51 25.65 -2.31 -9.37
C GLN A 51 26.69 -3.25 -8.75
N ARG A 52 26.39 -3.85 -7.60
CA ARG A 52 27.32 -4.78 -6.94
C ARG A 52 27.56 -6.04 -7.75
N ILE A 53 26.55 -6.55 -8.45
CA ILE A 53 26.70 -7.72 -9.34
C ILE A 53 27.55 -7.35 -10.55
N ASP A 54 27.34 -6.18 -11.15
CA ASP A 54 28.17 -5.67 -12.25
C ASP A 54 29.63 -5.50 -11.82
N ASP A 55 29.87 -4.86 -10.67
CA ASP A 55 31.20 -4.71 -10.08
C ASP A 55 31.87 -6.07 -9.78
N ALA A 56 31.09 -7.02 -9.24
CA ALA A 56 31.57 -8.37 -8.99
C ALA A 56 31.92 -9.10 -10.30
N SER A 57 31.14 -8.91 -11.37
CA SER A 57 31.38 -9.54 -12.66
C SER A 57 32.69 -9.09 -13.31
N ARG A 58 33.07 -7.82 -13.09
CA ARG A 58 34.31 -7.21 -13.60
C ARG A 58 35.52 -7.48 -12.70
N SER A 59 35.28 -7.83 -11.45
CA SER A 59 36.33 -8.16 -10.48
C SER A 59 36.90 -9.56 -10.72
N TRP A 60 38.23 -9.66 -10.72
CA TRP A 60 38.95 -10.95 -10.76
C TRP A 60 38.46 -11.93 -9.68
N LEU A 61 38.02 -11.41 -8.54
CA LEU A 61 37.63 -12.19 -7.36
C LEU A 61 36.16 -12.65 -7.41
N LYS A 62 35.36 -12.18 -8.38
CA LYS A 62 33.94 -12.52 -8.62
C LYS A 62 33.07 -12.63 -7.35
N GLY A 63 33.34 -11.76 -6.39
CA GLY A 63 32.69 -11.77 -5.09
C GLY A 63 31.96 -10.47 -4.85
N LEU A 64 30.75 -10.56 -4.31
CA LEU A 64 30.07 -9.40 -3.75
C LEU A 64 30.93 -8.83 -2.61
N LYS A 65 30.95 -7.50 -2.46
CA LYS A 65 31.56 -6.82 -1.33
C LYS A 65 30.47 -6.32 -0.38
N TYR A 66 30.79 -6.31 0.91
CA TYR A 66 29.96 -5.65 1.91
C TYR A 66 29.96 -4.14 1.63
N GLY A 67 28.82 -3.49 1.83
CA GLY A 67 28.72 -2.04 1.81
C GLY A 67 27.60 -1.56 2.74
N SER A 68 27.85 -0.48 3.47
CA SER A 68 26.96 0.06 4.50
C SER A 68 25.60 0.54 3.99
N ASP A 69 25.51 0.88 2.70
CA ASP A 69 24.29 1.41 2.09
C ASP A 69 23.12 0.42 2.13
N THR A 70 23.36 -0.89 2.01
CA THR A 70 22.30 -1.90 2.13
C THR A 70 21.74 -1.96 3.54
N THR A 71 22.62 -1.91 4.55
CA THR A 71 22.21 -1.89 5.97
C THR A 71 21.37 -0.64 6.25
N ARG A 72 21.74 0.52 5.69
CA ARG A 72 20.94 1.74 5.77
C ARG A 72 19.57 1.57 5.11
N LEU A 73 19.52 1.09 3.85
CA LEU A 73 18.27 0.85 3.13
C LEU A 73 17.35 -0.14 3.86
N ALA A 74 17.91 -1.19 4.45
CA ALA A 74 17.15 -2.14 5.24
C ALA A 74 16.53 -1.49 6.49
N ASN A 75 17.26 -0.61 7.17
CA ASN A 75 16.74 0.16 8.29
C ASN A 75 15.65 1.13 7.86
N ASP A 76 15.84 1.82 6.72
CA ASP A 76 14.86 2.76 6.17
C ASP A 76 13.56 2.04 5.82
N ILE A 77 13.64 0.86 5.21
CA ILE A 77 12.44 0.07 4.90
C ILE A 77 11.78 -0.45 6.17
N ASN A 78 12.54 -0.98 7.14
CA ASN A 78 11.97 -1.39 8.43
C ASN A 78 11.21 -0.24 9.11
N LYS A 79 11.77 0.98 9.05
CA LYS A 79 11.10 2.18 9.58
C LYS A 79 9.82 2.48 8.81
N ALA A 80 9.86 2.46 7.48
CA ALA A 80 8.71 2.73 6.63
C ALA A 80 7.61 1.66 6.80
N SER A 81 7.95 0.38 6.88
CA SER A 81 7.03 -0.73 7.15
C SER A 81 6.36 -0.60 8.53
N ARG A 82 7.11 -0.18 9.56
CA ARG A 82 6.53 0.10 10.89
C ARG A 82 5.56 1.28 10.84
N ALA A 83 5.94 2.37 10.17
CA ALA A 83 5.06 3.53 9.99
C ALA A 83 3.77 3.15 9.26
N LEU A 84 3.88 2.43 8.14
CA LEU A 84 2.73 1.92 7.40
C LEU A 84 1.81 1.06 8.28
N SER A 85 2.39 0.14 9.05
CA SER A 85 1.65 -0.72 9.98
C SER A 85 0.85 0.09 11.02
N GLN A 86 1.47 1.13 11.58
CA GLN A 86 0.83 2.04 12.52
C GLN A 86 -0.31 2.81 11.85
N HIS A 87 -0.08 3.40 10.68
CA HIS A 87 -1.08 4.16 9.95
C HIS A 87 -2.27 3.30 9.49
N ILE A 88 -2.03 2.05 9.05
CA ILE A 88 -3.11 1.11 8.72
C ILE A 88 -3.97 0.80 9.95
N THR A 89 -3.35 0.60 11.11
CA THR A 89 -4.07 0.32 12.36
C THR A 89 -4.92 1.52 12.78
N GLN A 90 -4.36 2.73 12.67
CA GLN A 90 -5.08 3.98 12.93
C GLN A 90 -6.26 4.17 11.97
N MET A 91 -6.04 3.94 10.67
CA MET A 91 -7.05 3.98 9.63
C MET A 91 -8.20 3.02 9.91
N GLN A 92 -7.92 1.78 10.33
CA GLN A 92 -8.93 0.81 10.72
C GLN A 92 -9.75 1.29 11.94
N GLY A 93 -9.10 1.90 12.93
CA GLY A 93 -9.77 2.51 14.08
C GLY A 93 -10.71 3.66 13.67
N ASN A 94 -10.20 4.59 12.85
CA ASN A 94 -10.98 5.72 12.35
C ASN A 94 -12.13 5.27 11.44
N LEU A 95 -11.93 4.20 10.67
CA LEU A 95 -12.97 3.58 9.84
C LEU A 95 -14.10 3.00 10.69
N SER A 96 -13.76 2.31 11.78
CA SER A 96 -14.73 1.77 12.72
C SER A 96 -15.57 2.88 13.37
N MET A 97 -14.94 4.00 13.74
CA MET A 97 -15.65 5.18 14.25
C MET A 97 -16.56 5.82 13.19
N PHE A 98 -16.07 5.96 11.95
CA PHE A 98 -16.85 6.49 10.84
C PHE A 98 -18.10 5.63 10.58
N VAL A 99 -17.94 4.32 10.51
CA VAL A 99 -19.03 3.36 10.33
C VAL A 99 -20.03 3.46 11.47
N SER A 100 -19.56 3.50 12.72
CA SER A 100 -20.42 3.66 13.90
C SER A 100 -21.22 4.97 13.88
N ALA A 101 -20.61 6.06 13.38
CA ALA A 101 -21.31 7.33 13.18
C ALA A 101 -22.33 7.24 12.04
N LEU A 102 -22.02 6.51 10.96
CA LEU A 102 -22.92 6.30 9.83
C LEU A 102 -24.19 5.54 10.24
N GLU A 103 -24.06 4.48 11.03
CA GLU A 103 -25.19 3.69 11.53
C GLU A 103 -26.13 4.53 12.39
N LYS A 104 -25.58 5.46 13.18
CA LYS A 104 -26.34 6.39 14.02
C LYS A 104 -27.09 7.47 13.22
N LEU A 105 -26.74 7.71 11.95
CA LEU A 105 -27.33 8.81 11.18
C LEU A 105 -28.73 8.53 10.64
N GLU A 106 -29.30 7.33 10.83
CA GLU A 106 -30.53 6.93 10.12
C GLU A 106 -30.47 7.27 8.62
N VAL A 107 -29.31 7.08 7.98
CA VAL A 107 -29.05 7.46 6.58
C VAL A 107 -30.11 6.88 5.63
N ARG A 108 -30.72 5.74 6.02
CA ARG A 108 -31.85 5.08 5.36
C ARG A 108 -33.09 5.98 5.16
N LYS A 109 -33.28 7.03 5.96
CA LYS A 109 -34.47 7.90 5.89
C LYS A 109 -34.32 9.10 4.94
N LYS A 110 -33.09 9.48 4.54
CA LYS A 110 -32.83 10.66 3.70
C LYS A 110 -31.93 10.34 2.51
N ARG A 111 -32.56 10.16 1.35
CA ARG A 111 -31.93 9.91 0.04
C ARG A 111 -30.79 10.88 -0.32
N SER A 112 -30.96 12.18 -0.04
CA SER A 112 -29.95 13.19 -0.33
C SER A 112 -28.68 13.04 0.54
N THR A 113 -28.85 12.68 1.81
CA THR A 113 -27.73 12.45 2.75
C THR A 113 -26.96 11.19 2.36
N ALA A 114 -27.66 10.10 2.02
CA ALA A 114 -27.06 8.86 1.54
C ALA A 114 -26.15 9.10 0.32
N ARG A 115 -26.69 9.75 -0.71
CA ARG A 115 -25.96 10.03 -1.95
C ARG A 115 -24.69 10.86 -1.70
N ARG A 116 -24.77 11.84 -0.79
CA ARG A 116 -23.62 12.68 -0.45
C ARG A 116 -22.53 11.89 0.27
N ILE A 117 -22.91 11.02 1.22
CA ILE A 117 -21.96 10.18 1.93
C ILE A 117 -21.31 9.15 1.00
N LEU A 118 -22.08 8.55 0.09
CA LEU A 118 -21.54 7.64 -0.92
C LEU A 118 -20.54 8.34 -1.85
N GLY A 119 -20.81 9.59 -2.22
CA GLY A 119 -19.85 10.43 -2.93
C GLY A 119 -18.52 10.56 -2.17
N TRP A 120 -18.58 10.85 -0.87
CA TRP A 120 -17.39 10.93 -0.02
C TRP A 120 -16.62 9.62 0.08
N LEU A 121 -17.33 8.51 0.26
CA LEU A 121 -16.75 7.18 0.35
C LEU A 121 -16.07 6.77 -0.95
N LYS A 122 -16.65 7.09 -2.11
CA LYS A 122 -16.04 6.82 -3.41
C LYS A 122 -14.65 7.44 -3.53
N TYR A 123 -14.47 8.69 -3.10
CA TYR A 123 -13.16 9.34 -3.10
C TYR A 123 -12.16 8.63 -2.19
N LEU A 124 -12.60 8.24 -0.98
CA LEU A 124 -11.76 7.49 -0.04
C LEU A 124 -11.34 6.14 -0.63
N PHE A 125 -12.27 5.41 -1.26
CA PHE A 125 -11.98 4.10 -1.85
C PHE A 125 -11.04 4.16 -3.04
N ASN A 126 -11.16 5.17 -3.89
CA ASN A 126 -10.19 5.37 -4.97
C ASN A 126 -8.78 5.56 -4.41
N ALA A 127 -8.64 6.33 -3.32
CA ALA A 127 -7.36 6.57 -2.67
C ALA A 127 -6.84 5.35 -1.88
N LEU A 128 -7.72 4.50 -1.33
CA LEU A 128 -7.31 3.22 -0.76
C LEU A 128 -6.86 2.24 -1.85
N ALA A 129 -7.58 2.18 -2.97
CA ALA A 129 -7.29 1.26 -4.06
C ALA A 129 -5.89 1.48 -4.64
N SER A 130 -5.42 2.74 -4.74
CA SER A 130 -4.05 3.02 -5.17
C SER A 130 -3.00 2.41 -4.22
N ILE A 131 -3.16 2.58 -2.90
CA ILE A 131 -2.25 2.02 -1.89
C ILE A 131 -2.21 0.48 -1.96
N PHE A 132 -3.37 -0.16 -2.14
CA PHE A 132 -3.45 -1.62 -2.19
C PHE A 132 -3.02 -2.22 -3.53
N ALA A 133 -3.10 -1.45 -4.63
CA ALA A 133 -2.48 -1.84 -5.89
C ALA A 133 -0.97 -2.02 -5.69
N LEU A 134 -0.31 -1.08 -5.01
CA LEU A 134 1.14 -1.13 -4.76
C LEU A 134 1.57 -2.38 -3.96
N GLY A 135 0.80 -2.77 -2.94
CA GLY A 135 1.08 -3.96 -2.14
C GLY A 135 1.01 -5.30 -2.88
N SER A 136 0.38 -5.33 -4.07
CA SER A 136 0.21 -6.55 -4.88
C SER A 136 1.45 -6.88 -5.74
N PHE A 137 2.40 -5.95 -5.87
CA PHE A 137 3.52 -6.04 -6.81
C PHE A 137 4.89 -6.40 -6.19
N VAL A 138 4.98 -6.64 -4.88
CA VAL A 138 6.29 -6.84 -4.21
C VAL A 138 6.90 -8.24 -4.42
N SER A 139 6.30 -9.09 -5.25
CA SER A 139 6.67 -10.51 -5.38
C SER A 139 7.52 -10.98 -6.61
N PRO A 140 8.39 -10.18 -7.28
CA PRO A 140 9.31 -10.75 -8.28
C PRO A 140 10.62 -11.31 -7.69
N PHE A 141 11.03 -10.88 -6.50
CA PHE A 141 12.40 -11.11 -6.01
C PHE A 141 12.75 -12.59 -5.77
N LEU A 142 11.79 -13.42 -5.37
CA LEU A 142 12.05 -14.82 -5.01
C LEU A 142 12.45 -15.70 -6.19
N HIS A 143 12.11 -15.33 -7.43
CA HIS A 143 12.48 -16.12 -8.59
C HIS A 143 13.98 -16.03 -8.94
N SER A 144 14.67 -14.96 -8.55
CA SER A 144 16.06 -14.71 -8.96
C SER A 144 17.10 -15.24 -7.95
N VAL A 145 16.81 -15.21 -6.65
CA VAL A 145 17.79 -15.57 -5.60
C VAL A 145 17.77 -17.05 -5.20
N ALA A 146 16.70 -17.79 -5.50
CA ALA A 146 16.60 -19.21 -5.19
C ALA A 146 15.75 -19.95 -6.25
N PRO A 147 16.38 -20.59 -7.26
CA PRO A 147 15.67 -21.48 -8.18
C PRO A 147 15.06 -22.63 -7.36
N GLY A 148 13.75 -22.61 -7.14
CA GLY A 148 13.02 -23.61 -6.33
C GLY A 148 11.96 -23.05 -5.37
N LEU A 149 11.97 -21.75 -5.06
CA LEU A 149 10.89 -21.07 -4.31
C LEU A 149 9.78 -20.55 -5.24
N SER A 150 9.53 -21.27 -6.34
CA SER A 150 8.47 -20.94 -7.28
C SER A 150 7.12 -21.22 -6.66
N MET A 151 6.44 -20.15 -6.23
CA MET A 151 4.99 -19.91 -6.27
C MET A 151 4.62 -18.94 -5.15
N ILE A 152 4.93 -17.66 -5.33
CA ILE A 152 4.08 -16.64 -4.75
C ILE A 152 3.30 -16.05 -5.92
N ALA A 153 2.12 -16.63 -6.15
CA ALA A 153 1.18 -16.06 -7.08
C ALA A 153 0.94 -14.59 -6.65
N PRO A 154 0.92 -13.63 -7.59
CA PRO A 154 0.54 -12.27 -7.25
C PRO A 154 -0.87 -12.37 -6.65
N ALA A 155 -0.97 -12.11 -5.36
CA ALA A 155 -2.26 -11.92 -4.72
C ALA A 155 -2.77 -10.59 -5.26
N ALA A 156 -3.32 -10.61 -6.47
CA ALA A 156 -4.05 -9.49 -7.04
C ALA A 156 -5.08 -9.11 -5.99
N SER A 157 -4.88 -7.98 -5.31
CA SER A 157 -5.58 -7.70 -4.08
C SER A 157 -7.08 -7.82 -4.33
N THR A 158 -7.72 -8.72 -3.57
CA THR A 158 -9.16 -8.87 -3.51
C THR A 158 -9.82 -7.52 -3.24
N LEU A 159 -9.10 -6.60 -2.59
CA LEU A 159 -9.47 -5.21 -2.41
C LEU A 159 -9.56 -4.38 -3.69
N TRP A 160 -8.64 -4.46 -4.65
CA TRP A 160 -8.80 -3.70 -5.91
C TRP A 160 -10.06 -4.12 -6.65
N LYS A 161 -10.33 -5.43 -6.72
CA LYS A 161 -11.57 -5.97 -7.28
C LYS A 161 -12.79 -5.51 -6.47
N ALA A 162 -12.70 -5.47 -5.15
CA ALA A 162 -13.80 -5.06 -4.29
C ALA A 162 -14.03 -3.54 -4.29
N ALA A 163 -12.98 -2.73 -4.45
CA ALA A 163 -13.05 -1.29 -4.64
C ALA A 163 -13.61 -0.95 -6.03
N ALA A 164 -13.23 -1.69 -7.07
CA ALA A 164 -13.83 -1.60 -8.40
C ALA A 164 -15.31 -2.01 -8.37
N ALA A 165 -15.65 -3.11 -7.69
CA ALA A 165 -17.03 -3.54 -7.46
C ALA A 165 -17.81 -2.52 -6.63
N PHE A 166 -17.18 -1.88 -5.64
CA PHE A 166 -17.77 -0.78 -4.87
C PHE A 166 -18.03 0.44 -5.74
N CYS A 167 -17.07 0.84 -6.57
CA CYS A 167 -17.23 1.95 -7.50
C CYS A 167 -18.32 1.65 -8.54
N GLY A 168 -18.46 0.39 -8.96
CA GLY A 168 -19.54 -0.11 -9.81
C GLY A 168 -20.91 -0.11 -9.14
N THR A 169 -21.02 -0.64 -7.92
CA THR A 169 -22.27 -0.59 -7.12
C THR A 169 -22.64 0.85 -6.76
N ALA A 170 -21.67 1.73 -6.50
CA ALA A 170 -21.91 3.16 -6.30
C ALA A 170 -22.48 3.87 -7.54
N SER A 171 -22.19 3.38 -8.76
CA SER A 171 -22.87 3.84 -9.98
C SER A 171 -24.31 3.32 -10.08
N GLU A 172 -24.59 2.07 -9.68
CA GLU A 172 -25.93 1.46 -9.72
C GLU A 172 -26.93 2.13 -8.76
N ILE A 173 -26.44 2.77 -7.68
CA ILE A 173 -27.27 3.58 -6.76
C ILE A 173 -28.01 4.71 -7.49
N ARG A 174 -27.50 5.19 -8.64
CA ARG A 174 -28.23 6.17 -9.46
C ARG A 174 -29.56 5.62 -10.01
N GLU A 175 -29.74 4.30 -10.08
CA GLU A 175 -30.89 3.63 -10.71
C GLU A 175 -32.01 3.22 -9.73
N GLY A 176 -31.94 3.61 -8.45
CA GLY A 176 -33.08 3.52 -7.53
C GLY A 176 -33.09 2.34 -6.55
N LYS A 177 -32.04 1.49 -6.50
CA LYS A 177 -31.84 0.44 -5.47
C LYS A 177 -30.93 0.91 -4.32
N GLU A 178 -31.30 2.01 -3.66
CA GLU A 178 -30.37 2.72 -2.77
C GLU A 178 -30.23 2.11 -1.36
N SER A 179 -31.26 1.44 -0.81
CA SER A 179 -31.22 0.89 0.56
C SER A 179 -30.36 -0.36 0.69
N GLU A 180 -30.49 -1.31 -0.24
CA GLU A 180 -29.64 -2.52 -0.32
C GLU A 180 -28.17 -2.16 -0.54
N SER A 181 -27.93 -1.03 -1.23
CA SER A 181 -26.59 -0.56 -1.50
C SER A 181 -25.89 0.01 -0.26
N ILE A 182 -26.58 0.76 0.60
CA ILE A 182 -25.97 1.31 1.84
C ILE A 182 -25.58 0.18 2.80
N ASP A 183 -26.40 -0.86 2.93
CA ASP A 183 -26.09 -2.00 3.79
C ASP A 183 -24.89 -2.80 3.24
N SER A 184 -24.83 -2.97 1.92
CA SER A 184 -23.66 -3.56 1.24
C SER A 184 -22.39 -2.71 1.43
N VAL A 185 -22.51 -1.38 1.37
CA VAL A 185 -21.42 -0.42 1.64
C VAL A 185 -20.94 -0.54 3.09
N LEU A 186 -21.86 -0.59 4.04
CA LEU A 186 -21.55 -0.75 5.46
C LEU A 186 -20.83 -2.08 5.73
N LEU A 187 -21.33 -3.17 5.17
CA LEU A 187 -20.70 -4.49 5.29
C LEU A 187 -19.29 -4.48 4.69
N PHE A 188 -19.13 -3.88 3.51
CA PHE A 188 -17.84 -3.74 2.85
C PHE A 188 -16.83 -2.95 3.70
N LEU A 189 -17.26 -1.82 4.27
CA LEU A 189 -16.44 -0.99 5.17
C LEU A 189 -16.08 -1.73 6.47
N LYS A 190 -17.00 -2.54 7.02
CA LYS A 190 -16.79 -3.27 8.28
C LYS A 190 -15.89 -4.49 8.13
N GLU A 191 -16.07 -5.25 7.07
CA GLU A 191 -15.49 -6.59 6.96
C GLU A 191 -14.35 -6.63 5.95
N THR A 192 -14.59 -6.14 4.74
CA THR A 192 -13.63 -6.28 3.65
C THR A 192 -12.45 -5.33 3.81
N VAL A 193 -12.71 -4.04 4.03
CA VAL A 193 -11.61 -3.04 4.13
C VAL A 193 -10.61 -3.40 5.24
N PRO A 194 -11.01 -3.72 6.48
CA PRO A 194 -10.04 -4.06 7.52
C PRO A 194 -9.28 -5.35 7.22
N ARG A 195 -9.98 -6.39 6.73
CA ARG A 195 -9.36 -7.67 6.39
C ARG A 195 -8.26 -7.52 5.34
N GLU A 196 -8.58 -6.83 4.27
CA GLU A 196 -7.63 -6.61 3.17
C GLU A 196 -6.51 -5.65 3.56
N ALA A 197 -6.80 -4.62 4.37
CA ALA A 197 -5.78 -3.74 4.94
C ALA A 197 -4.78 -4.55 5.78
N GLN A 198 -5.26 -5.53 6.55
CA GLN A 198 -4.41 -6.45 7.29
C GLN A 198 -3.63 -7.40 6.36
N THR A 199 -4.23 -7.88 5.27
CA THR A 199 -3.53 -8.68 4.26
C THR A 199 -2.39 -7.89 3.63
N ALA A 200 -2.65 -6.65 3.19
CA ALA A 200 -1.63 -5.78 2.60
C ALA A 200 -0.55 -5.41 3.61
N GLN A 201 -0.94 -5.09 4.85
CA GLN A 201 -0.01 -4.89 5.96
C GLN A 201 0.89 -6.11 6.15
N LYS A 202 0.34 -7.33 6.16
CA LYS A 202 1.14 -8.57 6.26
C LYS A 202 2.06 -8.76 5.05
N SER A 203 1.59 -8.49 3.84
CA SER A 203 2.41 -8.59 2.63
C SER A 203 3.54 -7.57 2.59
N LEU A 204 3.30 -6.33 3.04
CA LEU A 204 4.31 -5.28 3.13
C LEU A 204 5.23 -5.44 4.36
N ALA A 205 4.75 -6.12 5.40
CA ALA A 205 5.53 -6.53 6.57
C ALA A 205 6.33 -7.83 6.34
N ARG A 206 6.07 -8.60 5.27
CA ARG A 206 6.88 -9.76 4.84
C ARG A 206 8.27 -9.37 4.30
N PHE A 207 8.78 -8.26 4.80
CA PHE A 207 10.14 -7.77 4.67
C PHE A 207 11.21 -8.72 5.25
N ASP A 208 10.80 -9.92 5.72
CA ASP A 208 11.66 -11.08 5.96
C ASP A 208 12.59 -11.40 4.77
N GLU A 209 12.22 -11.03 3.54
CA GLU A 209 13.08 -11.16 2.37
C GLU A 209 14.32 -10.25 2.39
N ALA A 210 14.21 -9.04 2.93
CA ALA A 210 15.37 -8.19 3.17
C ALA A 210 16.22 -8.69 4.35
N LEU A 211 15.62 -9.43 5.30
CA LEU A 211 16.37 -10.17 6.32
C LEU A 211 17.20 -11.31 5.72
N VAL A 212 16.77 -11.94 4.61
CA VAL A 212 17.60 -12.90 3.87
C VAL A 212 18.83 -12.20 3.26
N VAL A 213 18.65 -11.02 2.65
CA VAL A 213 19.77 -10.23 2.12
C VAL A 213 20.69 -9.73 3.25
N MET A 214 20.14 -9.25 4.36
CA MET A 214 20.94 -8.89 5.54
C MET A 214 21.67 -10.09 6.13
N GLY A 215 21.08 -11.29 6.08
CA GLY A 215 21.73 -12.54 6.46
C GLY A 215 22.92 -12.89 5.53
N LEU A 216 22.78 -12.62 4.23
CA LEU A 216 23.88 -12.71 3.28
C LEU A 216 24.97 -11.66 3.56
N GLU A 217 24.59 -10.42 3.88
CA GLU A 217 25.56 -9.38 4.23
C GLU A 217 26.27 -9.64 5.57
N ALA A 218 25.59 -10.16 6.58
CA ALA A 218 26.21 -10.55 7.85
C ALA A 218 27.26 -11.65 7.63
N ARG A 219 27.01 -12.58 6.70
CA ARG A 219 27.99 -13.57 6.26
C ARG A 219 29.18 -12.90 5.55
N MET A 220 28.95 -11.87 4.74
CA MET A 220 30.02 -11.12 4.08
C MET A 220 30.85 -10.28 5.06
N LYS A 221 30.20 -9.66 6.06
CA LYS A 221 30.84 -8.88 7.12
C LYS A 221 31.73 -9.72 8.03
N THR A 222 31.42 -11.00 8.21
CA THR A 222 32.25 -11.99 8.94
C THR A 222 33.39 -12.58 8.08
N GLY A 223 33.67 -11.98 6.91
CA GLY A 223 34.78 -12.38 6.04
C GLY A 223 34.46 -13.56 5.12
N ARG A 224 33.25 -14.13 5.16
CA ARG A 224 32.85 -15.16 4.19
C ARG A 224 32.51 -14.52 2.87
N ARG A 225 33.36 -14.74 1.86
CA ARG A 225 33.09 -14.29 0.50
C ARG A 225 31.92 -15.08 -0.09
N VAL A 226 30.88 -14.36 -0.54
CA VAL A 226 29.79 -14.95 -1.31
C VAL A 226 30.23 -14.93 -2.77
N VAL A 227 30.60 -16.11 -3.28
CA VAL A 227 30.93 -16.30 -4.70
C VAL A 227 29.62 -16.43 -5.46
N LEU A 228 29.40 -15.53 -6.42
CA LEU A 228 28.28 -15.66 -7.34
C LEU A 228 28.60 -16.77 -8.34
N ARG A 229 27.89 -17.90 -8.25
CA ARG A 229 27.94 -19.00 -9.21
C ARG A 229 26.62 -19.04 -9.96
N GLY A 230 26.66 -18.87 -11.27
CA GLY A 230 25.46 -18.87 -12.12
C GLY A 230 25.77 -18.37 -13.52
N PRO A 231 24.82 -18.55 -14.46
CA PRO A 231 24.94 -18.00 -15.81
C PRO A 231 25.07 -16.46 -15.77
N ASP A 232 25.57 -15.92 -16.87
CA ASP A 232 25.93 -14.52 -17.14
C ASP A 232 25.45 -13.50 -16.09
N LEU A 233 26.38 -13.09 -15.21
CA LEU A 233 26.10 -12.11 -14.14
C LEU A 233 25.58 -10.78 -14.71
N ALA A 234 25.86 -10.46 -15.97
CA ALA A 234 25.31 -9.31 -16.65
C ALA A 234 23.79 -9.41 -16.82
N ILE A 235 23.27 -10.61 -17.13
CA ILE A 235 21.83 -10.87 -17.22
C ILE A 235 21.18 -10.66 -15.85
N VAL A 236 21.79 -11.22 -14.79
CA VAL A 236 21.27 -11.05 -13.43
C VAL A 236 21.24 -9.58 -13.03
N ALA A 237 22.33 -8.84 -13.26
CA ALA A 237 22.37 -7.40 -13.00
C ALA A 237 21.28 -6.64 -13.79
N GLU A 238 21.04 -7.01 -15.04
CA GLU A 238 19.99 -6.38 -15.85
C GLU A 238 18.59 -6.67 -15.33
N GLU A 239 18.31 -7.88 -14.85
CA GLU A 239 17.04 -8.20 -14.19
C GLU A 239 16.83 -7.32 -12.94
N TRP A 240 17.88 -7.11 -12.13
CA TRP A 240 17.81 -6.19 -10.99
C TRP A 240 17.54 -4.73 -11.43
N ARG A 241 18.10 -4.28 -12.56
CA ARG A 241 17.79 -2.95 -13.11
C ARG A 241 16.35 -2.85 -13.61
N LYS A 242 15.82 -3.88 -14.27
CA LYS A 242 14.41 -3.94 -14.68
C LYS A 242 13.50 -3.86 -13.47
N VAL A 243 13.80 -4.59 -12.41
CA VAL A 243 13.05 -4.55 -11.15
C VAL A 243 13.13 -3.15 -10.51
N ALA A 244 14.31 -2.53 -10.47
CA ALA A 244 14.45 -1.15 -9.97
C ALA A 244 13.58 -0.15 -10.75
N LYS A 245 13.61 -0.22 -12.09
CA LYS A 245 12.76 0.60 -12.96
C LYS A 245 11.28 0.33 -12.75
N GLN A 246 10.89 -0.93 -12.56
CA GLN A 246 9.52 -1.31 -12.26
C GLN A 246 9.04 -0.65 -10.97
N TYR A 247 9.79 -0.75 -9.88
CA TYR A 247 9.44 -0.05 -8.63
C TYR A 247 9.40 1.46 -8.78
N GLN A 248 10.34 2.04 -9.55
CA GLN A 248 10.36 3.48 -9.79
C GLN A 248 9.16 3.96 -10.60
N SER A 249 8.71 3.19 -11.60
CA SER A 249 7.50 3.49 -12.39
C SER A 249 6.18 3.39 -11.59
N MET A 250 6.23 2.85 -10.37
CA MET A 250 5.08 2.76 -9.47
C MET A 250 5.00 3.93 -8.49
N LEU A 251 6.08 4.72 -8.37
CA LEU A 251 6.04 5.95 -7.60
C LEU A 251 5.16 6.96 -8.35
N PRO A 252 4.40 7.81 -7.63
CA PRO A 252 3.73 8.93 -8.28
C PRO A 252 4.76 9.74 -9.06
N ASP A 253 4.39 10.20 -10.25
CA ASP A 253 5.19 11.19 -10.96
C ASP A 253 5.40 12.34 -9.97
N GLU A 254 6.65 12.71 -9.69
CA GLU A 254 6.92 13.97 -9.00
C GLU A 254 6.31 15.00 -9.93
N GLU A 255 5.12 15.52 -9.60
CA GLU A 255 4.57 16.69 -10.26
C GLU A 255 5.70 17.72 -10.14
N GLU A 256 6.41 17.95 -11.25
CA GLU A 256 7.37 19.03 -11.35
C GLU A 256 6.56 20.25 -10.94
N GLU A 257 6.74 20.72 -9.71
CA GLU A 257 6.17 21.98 -9.27
C GLU A 257 6.55 22.94 -10.38
N ASP A 258 5.55 23.41 -11.13
CA ASP A 258 5.72 24.44 -12.14
C ASP A 258 6.29 25.64 -11.35
N VAL A 259 7.62 25.70 -11.28
CA VAL A 259 8.38 26.84 -10.80
C VAL A 259 8.29 27.88 -11.90
N ASN A 260 7.07 28.36 -12.16
CA ASN A 260 6.81 29.55 -12.92
C ASN A 260 5.71 30.32 -12.20
N LYS A 261 6.19 31.33 -11.48
CA LYS A 261 5.45 32.49 -10.98
C LYS A 261 4.62 33.15 -12.07
#